data_AF-A0A7Y2B569-F1
#
_entry.id   AF-A0A7Y2B569-F1
#
_cell.length_a   1.000
_cell.length_b   1.000
_cell.length_c   1.000
_cell.angle_alpha   90.00
_cell.angle_beta   90.00
_cell.angle_gamma   90.00
#
_symmetry.space_group_name_H-M   'P 1'
#
loop_
_entity.id
_entity.type
_entity.pdbx_description
1 polymer ?
#
loop_
_entity_poly.entity_id
_entity_poly.type
_entity_poly.pdbx_seq_one_letter_code
_entity_poly.pdbx_strand_id
1 'polypeptide(L)'
;IGFAYLAVMVLMMSRSAKPYYLSPFYPVLFAAGALVFERVARLRYAGWLRPATVIMLVLSGAALAPVAKPLLPVDTYVAYAERLGIAPGSDERHETGRLPQFFADMHGWQELAHAVAAVYDALPAEDRDRACIFARHYGQAGAIDFYGPGLGLPRAIAGHNNYWLWGPGDCDGGVMIVIGGEREDHERSFAVVEEAGLFTCRDCLPMEDNQVLYVCRDLRASPADIWARVKHYD
;
A
#
# COMPACT_ATOMS: atom_id res chain seq x y z
N ILE A 1 4.64 -21.29 25.57
CA ILE A 1 4.33 -20.84 24.19
C ILE A 1 2.84 -20.63 24.00
N GLY A 2 1.97 -21.64 24.21
CA GLY A 2 0.51 -21.46 24.11
C GLY A 2 -0.04 -20.32 24.99
N PHE A 3 0.37 -20.24 26.26
CA PHE A 3 0.00 -19.11 27.13
C PHE A 3 0.54 -17.75 26.66
N ALA A 4 1.74 -17.72 26.06
CA ALA A 4 2.30 -16.49 25.51
C ALA A 4 1.51 -16.03 24.28
N TYR A 5 1.14 -16.95 23.39
CA TYR A 5 0.24 -16.66 22.28
C TYR A 5 -1.09 -16.09 22.76
N LEU A 6 -1.75 -16.74 23.73
CA LEU A 6 -3.02 -16.26 24.28
C LEU A 6 -2.89 -14.88 24.92
N ALA A 7 -1.84 -14.64 25.70
CA ALA A 7 -1.58 -13.35 26.33
C ALA A 7 -1.38 -12.23 25.29
N VAL A 8 -0.55 -12.49 24.27
CA VAL A 8 -0.33 -11.53 23.18
C VAL A 8 -1.60 -11.34 22.37
N MET A 9 -2.37 -12.39 22.06
CA MET A 9 -3.63 -12.30 21.34
C MET A 9 -4.64 -11.42 22.07
N VAL A 10 -4.84 -11.64 23.37
CA VAL A 10 -5.71 -10.80 24.21
C VAL A 10 -5.23 -9.34 24.21
N LEU A 11 -3.92 -9.12 24.35
CA LEU A 11 -3.34 -7.78 24.29
C LEU A 11 -3.60 -7.11 22.94
N MET A 12 -3.37 -7.81 21.83
CA MET A 12 -3.57 -7.28 20.47
C MET A 12 -5.04 -6.94 20.23
N MET A 13 -5.97 -7.83 20.61
CA MET A 13 -7.41 -7.58 20.52
C MET A 13 -7.82 -6.35 21.34
N SER A 14 -7.26 -6.19 22.57
CA SER A 14 -7.55 -5.03 23.43
C SER A 14 -7.06 -3.70 22.84
N ARG A 15 -6.04 -3.73 21.97
CA ARG A 15 -5.42 -2.56 21.35
C ARG A 15 -5.87 -2.33 19.91
N SER A 16 -6.82 -3.12 19.41
CA SER A 16 -7.21 -3.11 17.98
C SER A 16 -5.99 -3.21 17.06
N ALA A 17 -5.00 -4.01 17.47
CA ALA A 17 -3.76 -4.15 16.74
C ALA A 17 -3.95 -5.04 15.50
N LYS A 18 -3.06 -4.90 14.53
CA LYS A 18 -3.13 -5.64 13.26
C LYS A 18 -2.95 -7.15 13.51
N PRO A 19 -3.78 -8.01 12.87
CA PRO A 19 -3.84 -9.44 13.18
C PRO A 19 -2.53 -10.18 12.89
N TYR A 20 -1.75 -9.70 11.90
CA TYR A 20 -0.49 -10.32 11.52
C TYR A 20 0.61 -10.23 12.60
N TYR A 21 0.46 -9.41 13.65
CA TYR A 21 1.40 -9.39 14.77
C TYR A 21 1.46 -10.73 15.54
N LEU A 22 0.48 -11.60 15.37
CA LEU A 22 0.49 -12.96 15.91
C LEU A 22 1.25 -13.97 15.03
N SER A 23 1.56 -13.61 13.78
CA SER A 23 2.16 -14.54 12.81
C SER A 23 3.46 -15.22 13.27
N PRO A 24 4.36 -14.58 14.06
CA PRO A 24 5.57 -15.25 14.52
C PRO A 24 5.32 -16.46 15.45
N PHE A 25 4.14 -16.56 16.07
CA PHE A 25 3.78 -17.72 16.89
C PHE A 25 3.38 -18.93 16.07
N TYR A 26 2.88 -18.74 14.85
CA TYR A 26 2.28 -19.82 14.05
C TYR A 26 3.26 -20.96 13.74
N PRO A 27 4.52 -20.75 13.34
CA PRO A 27 5.46 -21.85 13.08
C PRO A 27 5.65 -22.77 14.29
N VAL A 28 5.77 -22.20 15.49
CA VAL A 28 6.01 -22.98 16.71
C VAL A 28 4.75 -23.73 17.17
N LEU A 29 3.58 -23.11 17.01
CA LEU A 29 2.30 -23.76 17.28
C LEU A 29 2.02 -24.91 16.29
N PHE A 30 2.32 -24.70 15.00
CA PHE A 30 2.22 -25.76 13.99
C PHE A 30 3.18 -26.91 14.27
N ALA A 31 4.42 -26.64 14.68
CA ALA A 31 5.37 -27.68 15.07
C ALA A 31 4.86 -28.50 16.26
N ALA A 32 4.32 -27.84 17.29
CA ALA A 32 3.73 -28.52 18.44
C ALA A 32 2.52 -29.39 18.04
N GLY A 33 1.64 -28.88 17.17
CA GLY A 33 0.50 -29.63 16.63
C GLY A 33 0.92 -30.83 15.77
N ALA A 34 1.96 -30.68 14.96
CA ALA A 34 2.50 -31.76 14.13
C ALA A 34 3.01 -32.94 14.97
N LEU A 35 3.67 -32.68 16.11
CA LEU A 35 4.12 -33.73 17.03
C LEU A 35 2.94 -34.54 17.62
N VAL A 36 1.85 -33.85 17.97
CA VAL A 36 0.62 -34.51 18.45
C VAL A 36 0.02 -35.36 17.34
N PHE A 37 -0.09 -34.80 16.12
CA PHE A 37 -0.62 -35.49 14.97
C PHE A 37 0.19 -36.75 14.61
N GLU A 38 1.52 -36.66 14.67
CA GLU A 38 2.41 -37.80 14.42
C GLU A 38 2.17 -38.94 15.42
N ARG A 39 1.99 -38.63 16.71
CA ARG A 39 1.69 -39.63 17.74
C ARG A 39 0.37 -40.34 17.46
N VAL A 40 -0.67 -39.61 17.06
CA VAL A 40 -1.97 -40.18 16.69
C VAL A 40 -1.86 -41.06 15.44
N ALA A 41 -1.14 -40.60 14.42
CA ALA A 41 -0.95 -41.34 13.17
C ALA A 41 -0.14 -42.65 13.32
N ARG A 42 0.58 -42.83 14.45
CA ARG A 42 1.29 -44.08 14.79
C ARG A 42 0.37 -45.14 15.44
N LEU A 43 -0.87 -44.82 15.76
CA LEU A 43 -1.84 -45.80 16.28
C LEU A 43 -2.16 -46.86 15.21
N ARG A 44 -2.41 -48.10 15.64
CA ARG A 44 -2.50 -49.31 14.78
C ARG A 44 -3.47 -49.21 13.60
N TYR A 45 -4.48 -48.34 13.67
CA TYR A 45 -5.50 -48.14 12.63
C TYR A 45 -5.48 -46.74 11.98
N ALA A 46 -4.49 -45.92 12.32
CA ALA A 46 -4.42 -44.51 11.93
C ALA A 46 -3.34 -44.21 10.85
N GLY A 47 -2.73 -45.25 10.25
CA GLY A 47 -1.67 -45.09 9.26
C GLY A 47 -2.09 -44.31 8.00
N TRP A 48 -3.38 -44.30 7.67
CA TRP A 48 -3.96 -43.54 6.55
C TRP A 48 -3.95 -42.02 6.78
N LEU A 49 -3.83 -41.57 8.04
CA LEU A 49 -3.81 -40.14 8.37
C LEU A 49 -2.59 -39.43 7.75
N ARG A 50 -1.45 -40.11 7.62
CA ARG A 50 -0.24 -39.52 7.03
C ARG A 50 -0.44 -39.10 5.57
N PRO A 51 -0.78 -40.01 4.63
CA PRO A 51 -1.03 -39.61 3.24
C PRO A 51 -2.24 -38.68 3.14
N ALA A 52 -3.29 -38.86 3.96
CA ALA A 52 -4.45 -37.97 3.95
C ALA A 52 -4.08 -36.52 4.30
N THR A 53 -3.25 -36.30 5.32
CA THR A 53 -2.79 -34.96 5.69
C THR A 53 -1.89 -34.33 4.63
N VAL A 54 -0.99 -35.11 4.03
CA VAL A 54 -0.14 -34.60 2.94
C VAL A 54 -1.01 -34.19 1.75
N ILE A 55 -1.96 -35.04 1.35
CA ILE A 55 -2.91 -34.75 0.26
C ILE A 55 -3.72 -33.50 0.61
N MET A 56 -4.27 -33.42 1.81
CA MET A 56 -5.04 -32.25 2.26
C MET A 56 -4.21 -30.97 2.21
N LEU A 57 -2.96 -31.01 2.70
CA LEU A 57 -2.04 -29.87 2.68
C LEU A 57 -1.71 -29.43 1.25
N VAL A 58 -1.43 -30.37 0.36
CA VAL A 58 -1.13 -30.08 -1.04
C VAL A 58 -2.36 -29.51 -1.75
N LEU A 59 -3.53 -30.11 -1.58
CA LEU A 59 -4.77 -29.66 -2.23
C LEU A 59 -5.21 -28.28 -1.72
N SER A 60 -5.21 -28.07 -0.39
CA SER A 60 -5.55 -26.78 0.21
C SER A 60 -4.52 -25.71 -0.12
N GLY A 61 -3.23 -26.05 -0.09
CA GLY A 61 -2.15 -25.17 -0.51
C GLY A 61 -2.27 -24.77 -1.97
N ALA A 62 -2.52 -25.72 -2.88
CA ALA A 62 -2.74 -25.44 -4.29
C ALA A 62 -3.98 -24.56 -4.52
N ALA A 63 -5.07 -24.79 -3.78
CA ALA A 63 -6.28 -23.98 -3.86
C ALA A 63 -6.08 -22.56 -3.28
N LEU A 64 -5.30 -22.39 -2.22
CA LEU A 64 -5.08 -21.09 -1.60
C LEU A 64 -3.87 -20.33 -2.17
N ALA A 65 -3.02 -20.98 -2.99
CA ALA A 65 -1.82 -20.36 -3.53
C ALA A 65 -2.12 -19.09 -4.36
N PRO A 66 -3.13 -19.04 -5.25
CA PRO A 66 -3.48 -17.80 -5.94
C PRO A 66 -4.03 -16.71 -5.03
N VAL A 67 -4.53 -17.07 -3.84
CA VAL A 67 -5.01 -16.11 -2.83
C VAL A 67 -3.86 -15.45 -2.09
N ALA A 68 -2.78 -16.20 -1.84
CA ALA A 68 -1.62 -15.71 -1.11
C ALA A 68 -0.51 -15.13 -2.02
N LYS A 69 -0.52 -15.45 -3.33
CA LYS A 69 0.54 -15.09 -4.28
C LYS A 69 -0.03 -14.66 -5.63
N PRO A 70 0.62 -13.71 -6.33
CA PRO A 70 0.16 -13.21 -7.62
C PRO A 70 0.46 -14.22 -8.75
N LEU A 71 -0.24 -15.36 -8.75
CA LEU A 71 -0.05 -16.45 -9.70
C LEU A 71 -0.97 -16.37 -10.92
N LEU A 72 -2.02 -15.55 -10.83
CA LEU A 72 -3.05 -15.41 -11.85
C LEU A 72 -3.15 -13.95 -12.29
N PRO A 73 -3.54 -13.67 -13.55
CA PRO A 73 -3.95 -12.33 -13.95
C PRO A 73 -5.10 -11.82 -13.07
N VAL A 74 -5.16 -10.51 -12.85
CA VAL A 74 -6.12 -9.85 -11.93
C VAL A 74 -7.56 -10.32 -12.12
N ASP A 75 -8.09 -10.26 -13.34
CA ASP A 75 -9.49 -10.64 -13.59
C ASP A 75 -9.74 -12.14 -13.35
N THR A 76 -8.73 -12.98 -13.56
CA THR A 76 -8.80 -14.42 -13.25
C THR A 76 -8.74 -14.67 -11.75
N TYR A 77 -7.92 -13.91 -11.03
CA TYR A 77 -7.85 -13.94 -9.57
C TYR A 77 -9.18 -13.56 -8.93
N VAL A 78 -9.80 -12.45 -9.36
CA VAL A 78 -11.08 -11.98 -8.81
C VAL A 78 -12.16 -13.07 -8.97
N ALA A 79 -12.32 -13.60 -10.18
CA ALA A 79 -13.27 -14.69 -10.44
C ALA A 79 -12.94 -15.97 -9.66
N TYR A 80 -11.65 -16.23 -9.39
CA TYR A 80 -11.21 -17.38 -8.60
C TYR A 80 -11.57 -17.22 -7.12
N ALA A 81 -11.29 -16.06 -6.52
CA ALA A 81 -11.58 -15.74 -5.13
C ALA A 81 -13.10 -15.77 -4.86
N GLU A 82 -13.91 -15.18 -5.74
CA GLU A 82 -15.37 -15.20 -5.66
C GLU A 82 -15.93 -16.63 -5.64
N ARG A 83 -15.42 -17.52 -6.49
CA ARG A 83 -15.83 -18.94 -6.50
C ARG A 83 -15.49 -19.69 -5.21
N LEU A 84 -14.44 -19.27 -4.51
CA LEU A 84 -14.08 -19.81 -3.20
C LEU A 84 -14.85 -19.14 -2.05
N GLY A 85 -15.70 -18.15 -2.33
CA GLY A 85 -16.39 -17.38 -1.31
C GLY A 85 -15.46 -16.47 -0.49
N ILE A 86 -14.31 -16.10 -1.05
CA ILE A 86 -13.32 -15.23 -0.41
C ILE A 86 -13.57 -13.80 -0.88
N ALA A 87 -14.00 -12.94 0.03
CA ALA A 87 -14.16 -11.51 -0.24
C ALA A 87 -12.82 -10.76 -0.07
N PRO A 88 -12.61 -9.66 -0.81
CA PRO A 88 -11.50 -8.74 -0.56
C PRO A 88 -11.52 -8.25 0.89
N GLY A 89 -10.35 -8.26 1.53
CA GLY A 89 -10.16 -7.77 2.89
C GLY A 89 -9.11 -6.66 2.93
N SER A 90 -9.21 -5.83 3.96
CA SER A 90 -8.23 -4.80 4.32
C SER A 90 -7.72 -5.07 5.73
N ASP A 91 -6.42 -4.95 5.94
CA ASP A 91 -5.82 -5.00 7.29
C ASP A 91 -5.98 -3.65 8.02
N GLU A 92 -6.52 -2.65 7.32
CA GLU A 92 -6.79 -1.30 7.78
C GLU A 92 -8.26 -0.93 7.55
N ARG A 93 -8.68 0.22 8.09
CA ARG A 93 -10.06 0.71 7.97
C ARG A 93 -10.27 1.47 6.66
N HIS A 94 -9.90 0.85 5.55
CA HIS A 94 -10.06 1.40 4.21
C HIS A 94 -11.15 0.66 3.45
N GLU A 95 -11.81 1.36 2.53
CA GLU A 95 -12.68 0.72 1.56
C GLU A 95 -11.87 -0.27 0.73
N THR A 96 -12.47 -1.43 0.45
CA THR A 96 -11.83 -2.46 -0.36
C THR A 96 -12.33 -2.36 -1.78
N GLY A 97 -11.40 -2.44 -2.72
CA GLY A 97 -11.70 -2.53 -4.14
C GLY A 97 -11.92 -3.98 -4.58
N ARG A 98 -11.61 -4.25 -5.84
CA ARG A 98 -11.68 -5.59 -6.44
C ARG A 98 -10.66 -6.57 -5.85
N LEU A 99 -9.56 -6.03 -5.32
CA LEU A 99 -8.43 -6.77 -4.76
C LEU A 99 -8.36 -6.55 -3.24
N PRO A 100 -7.88 -7.55 -2.48
CA PRO A 100 -7.51 -7.32 -1.09
C PRO A 100 -6.37 -6.29 -1.02
N GLN A 101 -6.26 -5.58 0.10
CA GLN A 101 -5.35 -4.44 0.26
C GLN A 101 -3.92 -4.75 -0.21
N PHE A 102 -3.34 -5.88 0.22
CA PHE A 102 -1.95 -6.23 -0.13
C PHE A 102 -1.69 -6.42 -1.63
N PHE A 103 -2.72 -6.73 -2.43
CA PHE A 103 -2.58 -6.74 -3.89
C PHE A 103 -2.92 -5.38 -4.49
N ALA A 104 -3.95 -4.70 -3.98
CA ALA A 104 -4.34 -3.37 -4.43
C ALA A 104 -3.17 -2.36 -4.32
N ASP A 105 -2.41 -2.41 -3.22
CA ASP A 105 -1.25 -1.55 -2.96
C ASP A 105 -0.09 -1.74 -3.95
N MET A 106 -0.12 -2.80 -4.78
CA MET A 106 0.89 -3.07 -5.80
C MET A 106 0.53 -2.49 -7.18
N HIS A 107 -0.64 -1.86 -7.34
CA HIS A 107 -1.15 -1.38 -8.63
C HIS A 107 -1.12 0.15 -8.73
N GLY A 108 -1.08 0.67 -9.96
CA GLY A 108 -1.21 2.10 -10.26
C GLY A 108 0.07 2.93 -10.12
N TRP A 109 1.14 2.37 -9.56
CA TRP A 109 2.38 3.13 -9.31
C TRP A 109 3.04 3.62 -10.60
N GLN A 110 3.12 2.76 -11.62
CA GLN A 110 3.76 3.11 -12.89
C GLN A 110 2.89 4.13 -13.64
N GLU A 111 1.57 3.91 -13.68
CA GLU A 111 0.60 4.81 -14.30
C GLU A 111 0.59 6.18 -13.62
N LEU A 112 0.67 6.24 -12.29
CA LEU A 112 0.80 7.48 -11.53
C LEU A 112 2.08 8.23 -11.92
N ALA A 113 3.23 7.54 -11.96
CA ALA A 113 4.48 8.17 -12.34
C ALA A 113 4.45 8.72 -13.77
N HIS A 114 3.82 8.01 -14.71
CA HIS A 114 3.62 8.51 -16.08
C HIS A 114 2.66 9.69 -16.13
N ALA A 115 1.58 9.70 -15.35
CA ALA A 115 0.65 10.83 -15.29
C ALA A 115 1.33 12.08 -14.74
N VAL A 116 2.14 11.94 -13.68
CA VAL A 116 2.94 13.03 -13.12
C VAL A 116 4.02 13.50 -14.10
N ALA A 117 4.69 12.58 -14.82
CA ALA A 117 5.65 12.93 -15.86
C ALA A 117 5.00 13.73 -17.00
N ALA A 118 3.80 13.36 -17.43
CA ALA A 118 3.07 14.13 -18.44
C ALA A 118 2.77 15.56 -17.98
N VAL A 119 2.39 15.76 -16.71
CA VAL A 119 2.19 17.10 -16.12
C VAL A 119 3.53 17.86 -16.04
N TYR A 120 4.58 17.20 -15.57
CA TYR A 120 5.92 17.77 -15.44
C TYR A 120 6.50 18.24 -16.78
N ASP A 121 6.36 17.42 -17.82
CA ASP A 121 6.86 17.72 -19.17
C ASP A 121 6.08 18.84 -19.86
N ALA A 122 4.80 19.03 -19.48
CA ALA A 122 3.95 20.11 -19.98
C ALA A 122 4.23 21.47 -19.32
N LEU A 123 5.01 21.52 -18.24
CA LEU A 123 5.39 22.77 -17.60
C LEU A 123 6.28 23.63 -18.52
N PRO A 124 6.19 24.98 -18.43
CA PRO A 124 7.18 25.86 -19.02
C PRO A 124 8.59 25.48 -18.56
N ALA A 125 9.59 25.62 -19.43
CA ALA A 125 10.96 25.19 -19.13
C ALA A 125 11.52 25.82 -17.84
N GLU A 126 11.19 27.10 -17.58
CA GLU A 126 11.61 27.83 -16.38
C GLU A 126 10.99 27.27 -15.09
N ASP A 127 9.80 26.68 -15.17
CA ASP A 127 9.10 26.07 -14.03
C ASP A 127 9.51 24.62 -13.81
N ARG A 128 9.77 23.90 -14.90
CA ARG A 128 10.04 22.45 -14.86
C ARG A 128 11.29 22.14 -14.03
N ASP A 129 12.37 22.88 -14.24
CA ASP A 129 13.66 22.62 -13.56
C ASP A 129 13.61 22.92 -12.05
N ARG A 130 12.62 23.68 -11.59
CA ARG A 130 12.39 24.03 -10.17
C ARG A 130 11.16 23.36 -9.56
N ALA A 131 10.42 22.57 -10.33
CA ALA A 131 9.18 21.96 -9.86
C ALA A 131 9.47 20.81 -8.89
N CYS A 132 8.79 20.81 -7.76
CA CYS A 132 8.80 19.71 -6.81
C CYS A 132 7.56 18.84 -6.96
N ILE A 133 7.65 17.56 -6.62
CA ILE A 133 6.50 16.65 -6.59
C ILE A 133 6.12 16.38 -5.15
N PHE A 134 4.89 16.71 -4.76
CA PHE A 134 4.36 16.44 -3.43
C PHE A 134 3.29 15.36 -3.46
N ALA A 135 3.60 14.25 -2.83
CA ALA A 135 2.70 13.12 -2.64
C ALA A 135 2.02 13.21 -1.26
N ARG A 136 0.79 12.72 -1.17
CA ARG A 136 0.04 12.72 0.10
C ARG A 136 0.56 11.71 1.09
N HIS A 137 1.04 10.57 0.61
CA HIS A 137 1.56 9.49 1.44
C HIS A 137 2.79 8.84 0.84
N TYR A 138 3.48 8.03 1.65
CA TYR A 138 4.73 7.39 1.27
C TYR A 138 4.58 6.38 0.10
N GLY A 139 3.37 5.88 -0.17
CA GLY A 139 3.11 4.98 -1.29
C GLY A 139 3.22 5.70 -2.64
N GLN A 140 2.46 6.80 -2.80
CA GLN A 140 2.61 7.71 -3.94
C GLN A 140 4.04 8.24 -4.09
N ALA A 141 4.65 8.68 -2.98
CA ALA A 141 6.03 9.19 -3.02
C ALA A 141 7.03 8.10 -3.48
N GLY A 142 6.87 6.88 -2.96
CA GLY A 142 7.66 5.72 -3.36
C GLY A 142 7.47 5.34 -4.82
N ALA A 143 6.26 5.47 -5.37
CA ALA A 143 6.00 5.24 -6.79
C ALA A 143 6.79 6.19 -7.68
N ILE A 144 6.80 7.49 -7.34
CA ILE A 144 7.57 8.51 -8.06
C ILE A 144 9.06 8.25 -7.91
N ASP A 145 9.55 7.99 -6.70
CA ASP A 145 10.99 7.75 -6.50
C ASP A 145 11.50 6.48 -7.19
N PHE A 146 10.62 5.48 -7.40
CA PHE A 146 10.98 4.24 -8.07
C PHE A 146 10.93 4.35 -9.61
N TYR A 147 9.83 4.86 -10.17
CA TYR A 147 9.63 4.93 -11.63
C TYR A 147 10.08 6.27 -12.25
N GLY A 148 10.03 7.35 -11.47
CA GLY A 148 10.33 8.71 -11.90
C GLY A 148 11.74 8.94 -12.46
N PRO A 149 12.82 8.31 -11.95
CA PRO A 149 14.15 8.49 -12.52
C PRO A 149 14.23 8.12 -14.01
N GLY A 150 13.50 7.10 -14.46
CA GLY A 150 13.41 6.71 -15.87
C GLY A 150 12.58 7.67 -16.73
N LEU A 151 11.80 8.54 -16.09
CA LEU A 151 10.94 9.55 -16.70
C LEU A 151 11.50 10.97 -16.55
N GLY A 152 12.69 11.13 -15.97
CA GLY A 152 13.30 12.45 -15.74
C GLY A 152 12.66 13.26 -14.60
N LEU A 153 11.84 12.63 -13.76
CA LEU A 153 11.21 13.31 -12.63
C LEU A 153 12.20 13.56 -11.48
N PRO A 154 12.07 14.69 -10.76
CA PRO A 154 12.74 14.87 -9.48
C PRO A 154 12.18 13.90 -8.43
N ARG A 155 12.90 13.76 -7.32
CA ARG A 155 12.41 12.99 -6.17
C ARG A 155 11.13 13.60 -5.61
N ALA A 156 10.22 12.73 -5.17
CA ALA A 156 9.02 13.17 -4.49
C ALA A 156 9.29 13.49 -3.02
N ILE A 157 8.49 14.40 -2.48
CA ILE A 157 8.42 14.72 -1.06
C ILE A 157 7.03 14.38 -0.53
N ALA A 158 6.95 13.99 0.74
CA ALA A 158 5.68 13.73 1.40
C ALA A 158 5.78 13.99 2.90
N GLY A 159 4.69 14.45 3.49
CA GLY A 159 4.59 14.65 4.94
C GLY A 159 4.40 13.36 5.75
N HIS A 160 4.40 12.19 5.10
CA HIS A 160 4.05 10.91 5.72
C HIS A 160 5.30 10.10 6.11
N ASN A 161 5.34 9.59 7.34
CA ASN A 161 6.33 8.62 7.82
C ASN A 161 7.77 9.13 7.61
N ASN A 162 8.65 8.31 7.03
CA ASN A 162 10.06 8.63 6.86
C ASN A 162 10.30 9.73 5.82
N TYR A 163 9.38 9.93 4.86
CA TYR A 163 9.50 11.03 3.90
C TYR A 163 9.51 12.38 4.62
N TRP A 164 8.72 12.54 5.68
CA TRP A 164 8.77 13.74 6.50
C TRP A 164 10.14 13.96 7.16
N LEU A 165 10.77 12.88 7.64
CA LEU A 165 12.08 12.91 8.28
C LEU A 165 13.22 13.22 7.29
N TRP A 166 13.06 12.84 6.02
CA TRP A 166 14.04 13.16 4.96
C TRP A 166 14.00 14.62 4.54
N GLY A 167 12.88 15.32 4.82
CA GLY A 167 12.75 16.75 4.56
C GLY A 167 12.39 17.09 3.12
N PRO A 168 12.13 18.37 2.83
CA PRO A 168 11.74 18.83 1.50
C PRO A 168 12.93 18.98 0.52
N GLY A 169 14.17 18.73 0.97
CA GLY A 169 15.37 18.95 0.18
C GLY A 169 15.51 20.43 -0.24
N ASP A 170 15.84 20.65 -1.51
CA ASP A 170 15.99 21.99 -2.12
C ASP A 170 14.65 22.59 -2.60
N CYS A 171 13.52 21.96 -2.26
CA CYS A 171 12.22 22.45 -2.68
C CYS A 171 11.86 23.80 -2.03
N ASP A 172 11.73 24.83 -2.84
CA ASP A 172 11.42 26.20 -2.40
C ASP A 172 9.91 26.52 -2.35
N GLY A 173 9.06 25.61 -2.85
CA GLY A 173 7.61 25.79 -2.92
C GLY A 173 7.13 26.75 -4.01
N GLY A 174 8.01 27.18 -4.93
CA GLY A 174 7.65 28.08 -6.02
C GLY A 174 6.76 27.41 -7.07
N VAL A 175 7.07 26.16 -7.42
CA VAL A 175 6.27 25.32 -8.33
C VAL A 175 6.14 23.93 -7.75
N MET A 176 4.91 23.45 -7.59
CA MET A 176 4.62 22.15 -7.01
C MET A 176 3.59 21.38 -7.84
N ILE A 177 3.94 20.15 -8.19
CA ILE A 177 2.98 19.16 -8.68
C ILE A 177 2.45 18.41 -7.46
N VAL A 178 1.18 18.61 -7.13
CA VAL A 178 0.54 17.99 -5.96
C VAL A 178 -0.38 16.85 -6.42
N ILE A 179 -0.19 15.67 -5.82
CA ILE A 179 -0.95 14.46 -6.17
C ILE A 179 -2.19 14.38 -5.27
N GLY A 180 -3.37 14.58 -5.84
CA GLY A 180 -4.65 14.45 -5.14
C GLY A 180 -4.94 15.58 -4.14
N GLY A 181 -5.86 15.30 -3.22
CA GLY A 181 -6.35 16.26 -2.23
C GLY A 181 -7.44 17.18 -2.77
N GLU A 182 -7.95 18.04 -1.89
CA GLU A 182 -9.02 19.00 -2.22
C GLU A 182 -8.42 20.31 -2.71
N ARG A 183 -9.00 20.87 -3.77
CA ARG A 183 -8.56 22.12 -4.39
C ARG A 183 -8.54 23.27 -3.37
N GLU A 184 -9.56 23.33 -2.51
CA GLU A 184 -9.72 24.36 -1.49
C GLU A 184 -8.55 24.39 -0.49
N ASP A 185 -7.99 23.22 -0.16
CA ASP A 185 -6.83 23.14 0.74
C ASP A 185 -5.54 23.61 0.07
N HIS A 186 -5.41 23.34 -1.24
CA HIS A 186 -4.30 23.86 -2.04
C HIS A 186 -4.39 25.38 -2.16
N GLU A 187 -5.57 25.94 -2.40
CA GLU A 187 -5.79 27.40 -2.54
C GLU A 187 -5.50 28.18 -1.25
N ARG A 188 -5.64 27.53 -0.09
CA ARG A 188 -5.20 28.09 1.22
C ARG A 188 -3.68 28.16 1.35
N SER A 189 -2.94 27.32 0.64
CA SER A 189 -1.49 27.18 0.77
C SER A 189 -0.73 27.87 -0.36
N PHE A 190 -1.33 28.02 -1.54
CA PHE A 190 -0.71 28.56 -2.75
C PHE A 190 -1.49 29.75 -3.32
N ALA A 191 -0.81 30.64 -4.05
CA ALA A 191 -1.47 31.76 -4.71
C ALA A 191 -2.21 31.32 -5.98
N VAL A 192 -1.68 30.32 -6.68
CA VAL A 192 -2.24 29.76 -7.92
C VAL A 192 -2.37 28.25 -7.78
N VAL A 193 -3.53 27.72 -8.18
CA VAL A 193 -3.83 26.27 -8.19
C VAL A 193 -4.55 25.95 -9.49
N GLU A 194 -3.95 25.07 -10.29
CA GLU A 194 -4.48 24.64 -11.58
C GLU A 194 -4.60 23.12 -11.61
N GLU A 195 -5.74 22.61 -12.07
CA GLU A 195 -5.90 21.19 -12.37
C GLU A 195 -5.18 20.87 -13.67
N ALA A 196 -4.16 20.02 -13.60
CA ALA A 196 -3.25 19.74 -14.71
C ALA A 196 -3.37 18.32 -15.25
N GLY A 197 -3.99 17.41 -14.49
CA GLY A 197 -4.19 16.03 -14.92
C GLY A 197 -5.08 15.23 -13.99
N LEU A 198 -5.37 13.99 -14.40
CA LEU A 198 -6.12 13.03 -13.60
C LEU A 198 -5.43 11.67 -13.69
N PHE A 199 -5.13 11.10 -12.54
CA PHE A 199 -4.71 9.71 -12.40
C PHE A 199 -5.92 8.83 -12.12
N THR A 200 -6.04 7.73 -12.87
CA THR A 200 -7.06 6.70 -12.62
C THR A 200 -6.41 5.33 -12.56
N CYS A 201 -6.98 4.46 -11.73
CA CYS A 201 -6.47 3.15 -11.44
C CYS A 201 -7.60 2.23 -10.96
N ARG A 202 -7.91 1.25 -11.81
CA ARG A 202 -9.04 0.33 -11.60
C ARG A 202 -8.81 -0.70 -10.48
N ASP A 203 -7.56 -1.11 -10.30
CA ASP A 203 -7.22 -2.30 -9.52
C ASP A 203 -6.44 -1.97 -8.22
N CYS A 204 -6.19 -0.69 -7.91
CA CYS A 204 -5.64 -0.25 -6.62
C CYS A 204 -6.73 0.03 -5.59
N LEU A 205 -6.33 0.56 -4.42
CA LEU A 205 -7.27 0.95 -3.38
C LEU A 205 -8.20 2.06 -3.90
N PRO A 206 -9.51 2.02 -3.60
CA PRO A 206 -10.46 3.04 -4.06
C PRO A 206 -10.06 4.47 -3.72
N MET A 207 -9.42 4.69 -2.56
CA MET A 207 -8.93 6.00 -2.13
C MET A 207 -7.75 6.53 -2.95
N GLU A 208 -7.03 5.65 -3.66
CA GLU A 208 -5.89 5.98 -4.52
C GLU A 208 -6.34 6.20 -5.98
N ASP A 209 -7.56 5.83 -6.35
CA ASP A 209 -8.12 6.09 -7.68
C ASP A 209 -8.58 7.56 -7.80
N ASN A 210 -8.77 8.04 -9.03
CA ASN A 210 -9.30 9.37 -9.37
C ASN A 210 -8.56 10.54 -8.68
N GLN A 211 -7.23 10.45 -8.59
CA GLN A 211 -6.42 11.54 -8.02
C GLN A 211 -6.21 12.64 -9.05
N VAL A 212 -6.75 13.81 -8.79
CA VAL A 212 -6.47 15.02 -9.58
C VAL A 212 -5.02 15.44 -9.33
N LEU A 213 -4.29 15.74 -10.39
CA LEU A 213 -2.95 16.29 -10.32
C LEU A 213 -3.04 17.81 -10.45
N TYR A 214 -2.53 18.52 -9.46
CA TYR A 214 -2.53 19.98 -9.44
C TYR A 214 -1.15 20.54 -9.72
N VAL A 215 -1.07 21.64 -10.46
CA VAL A 215 0.10 22.52 -10.52
C VAL A 215 -0.20 23.72 -9.63
N CYS A 216 0.57 23.84 -8.57
CA CYS A 216 0.44 24.87 -7.54
C CYS A 216 1.65 25.81 -7.57
N ARG A 217 1.42 27.12 -7.40
CA ARG A 217 2.49 28.14 -7.48
C ARG A 217 2.40 29.15 -6.36
N ASP A 218 3.57 29.69 -6.02
CA ASP A 218 3.77 30.73 -5.02
C ASP A 218 3.19 30.33 -3.66
N LEU A 219 3.90 29.42 -2.96
CA LEU A 219 3.57 29.02 -1.60
C LEU A 219 3.47 30.26 -0.68
N ARG A 220 2.32 30.39 -0.01
CA ARG A 220 1.96 31.58 0.80
C ARG A 220 2.74 31.69 2.11
N ALA A 221 3.34 30.59 2.56
CA ALA A 221 4.12 30.51 3.79
C ALA A 221 5.50 29.94 3.47
N SER A 222 6.45 30.05 4.41
CA SER A 222 7.77 29.47 4.18
C SER A 222 7.67 27.95 4.02
N PRO A 223 8.51 27.32 3.19
CA PRO A 223 8.56 25.87 3.07
C PRO A 223 8.75 25.17 4.41
N ALA A 224 9.55 25.76 5.31
CA ALA A 224 9.76 25.23 6.66
C ALA A 224 8.48 25.20 7.51
N ASP A 225 7.68 26.28 7.47
CA ASP A 225 6.41 26.37 8.22
C ASP A 225 5.35 25.40 7.68
N ILE A 226 5.33 25.19 6.36
CA ILE A 226 4.45 24.19 5.73
C ILE A 226 4.94 22.79 6.09
N TRP A 227 6.24 22.52 6.00
CA TRP A 227 6.82 21.22 6.30
C TRP A 227 6.56 20.77 7.74
N ALA A 228 6.58 21.70 8.70
CA ALA A 228 6.24 21.41 10.09
C ALA A 228 4.77 20.99 10.29
N ARG A 229 3.87 21.37 9.39
CA ARG A 229 2.42 21.14 9.48
C ARG A 229 1.93 19.91 8.70
N VAL A 230 2.66 19.47 7.69
CA VAL A 230 2.27 18.31 6.87
C VAL A 230 2.63 16.96 7.48
N LYS A 231 3.27 16.95 8.66
CA LYS A 231 3.70 15.74 9.35
C LYS A 231 2.50 14.86 9.74
N HIS A 232 2.52 13.61 9.29
CA HIS A 232 1.50 12.62 9.65
C HIS A 232 2.04 11.17 9.55
N TYR A 233 1.33 10.22 10.17
CA TYR A 233 1.74 8.82 10.38
C TYR A 233 0.60 7.80 10.18
N ASP A 234 -0.57 8.31 9.80
CA ASP A 234 -1.82 7.58 9.63
C ASP A 234 -1.94 6.94 8.24
#